data_AF-A0A351MT94-F1
#
_entry.id   AF-A0A351MT94-F1
#
_cell.length_a   1.000
_cell.length_b   1.000
_cell.length_c   1.000
_cell.angle_alpha   90.00
_cell.angle_beta   90.00
_cell.angle_gamma   90.00
#
_symmetry.space_group_name_H-M   'P 1'
#
loop_
_entity.id
_entity.type
_entity.pdbx_description
1 polymer ?
#
loop_
_entity_poly.entity_id
_entity_poly.type
_entity_poly.pdbx_seq_one_letter_code
_entity_poly.pdbx_strand_id
1 'polypeptide(L)'
;VLPGTQVAFWAQSQTYGKSGKAAGAPMDGVEIDIMETTGVMKGEYQYALHWGPYGSPTEKRISSKHFKNRVGGEWHTYGVEWDATGYRFSRDGQIVATDTTCPASRAPEFILLTSESNIKSWNGERPATGYGSKSQSTNLFEVDWVKAWERVPK
;
A
#
# COMPACT_ATOMS: atom_id res chain seq x y z
N VAL A 1 8.84 -7.97 9.70
CA VAL A 1 7.41 -8.32 9.78
C VAL A 1 7.29 -9.78 10.14
N LEU A 2 6.65 -10.09 11.27
CA LEU A 2 6.46 -11.48 11.72
C LEU A 2 5.22 -12.12 11.06
N PRO A 3 5.14 -13.45 10.98
CA PRO A 3 3.96 -14.17 10.48
C PRO A 3 2.64 -13.72 11.12
N GLY A 4 1.57 -13.65 10.33
CA GLY A 4 0.25 -13.18 10.74
C GLY A 4 0.13 -11.65 10.85
N THR A 5 1.13 -10.91 10.36
CA THR A 5 1.14 -9.44 10.28
C THR A 5 1.29 -8.99 8.84
N GLN A 6 0.49 -7.99 8.48
CA GLN A 6 0.66 -7.15 7.30
C GLN A 6 0.94 -5.73 7.79
N VAL A 7 1.88 -5.04 7.18
CA VAL A 7 2.07 -3.61 7.40
C VAL A 7 2.00 -2.91 6.07
N ALA A 8 1.35 -1.75 6.04
CA ALA A 8 1.16 -1.00 4.82
C ALA A 8 1.23 0.51 5.04
N PHE A 9 1.81 1.19 4.06
CA PHE A 9 1.64 2.61 3.81
C PHE A 9 0.87 2.75 2.50
N TRP A 10 -0.32 3.33 2.55
CA TRP A 10 -1.24 3.34 1.42
C TRP A 10 -2.17 4.56 1.46
N ALA A 11 -2.93 4.74 0.39
CA ALA A 11 -3.96 5.77 0.30
C ALA A 11 -5.22 5.21 -0.36
N GLN A 12 -6.38 5.74 0.01
CA GLN A 12 -7.66 5.37 -0.60
C GLN A 12 -8.64 6.54 -0.50
N SER A 13 -9.67 6.54 -1.34
CA SER A 13 -10.66 7.61 -1.42
C SER A 13 -11.90 7.22 -0.65
N GLN A 14 -12.54 8.22 -0.04
CA GLN A 14 -13.86 8.04 0.56
C GLN A 14 -14.91 7.62 -0.47
N THR A 15 -14.67 7.79 -1.76
CA THR A 15 -15.57 7.41 -2.84
C THR A 15 -15.22 6.07 -3.49
N TYR A 16 -14.24 5.33 -2.95
CA TYR A 16 -13.75 4.11 -3.58
C TYR A 16 -14.88 3.14 -3.91
N GLY A 17 -14.93 2.72 -5.18
CA GLY A 17 -15.92 1.81 -5.75
C GLY A 17 -17.38 2.29 -5.78
N LYS A 18 -17.70 3.51 -5.34
CA LYS A 18 -19.08 3.99 -5.18
C LYS A 18 -19.86 4.13 -6.49
N SER A 19 -19.21 4.34 -7.63
CA SER A 19 -19.90 4.40 -8.93
C SER A 19 -20.41 3.05 -9.41
N GLY A 20 -19.92 1.94 -8.84
CA GLY A 20 -20.22 0.59 -9.31
C GLY A 20 -19.57 0.24 -10.66
N LYS A 21 -18.73 1.12 -11.23
CA LYS A 21 -18.09 0.91 -12.53
C LYS A 21 -16.69 0.37 -12.36
N ALA A 22 -16.35 -0.69 -13.10
CA ALA A 22 -15.01 -1.29 -13.11
C ALA A 22 -13.89 -0.31 -13.49
N ALA A 23 -14.19 0.70 -14.31
CA ALA A 23 -13.25 1.76 -14.71
C ALA A 23 -13.48 3.08 -13.94
N GLY A 24 -14.16 3.03 -12.79
CA GLY A 24 -14.56 4.21 -12.01
C GLY A 24 -13.41 4.99 -11.36
N ALA A 25 -12.16 4.51 -11.46
CA ALA A 25 -10.98 5.07 -10.80
C ALA A 25 -10.86 6.61 -10.80
N PRO A 26 -11.05 7.34 -11.93
CA PRO A 26 -10.90 8.78 -11.90
C PRO A 26 -11.93 9.51 -11.02
N MET A 27 -13.11 8.92 -10.84
CA MET A 27 -14.22 9.52 -10.06
C MET A 27 -14.30 8.95 -8.65
N ASP A 28 -14.12 7.63 -8.51
CA ASP A 28 -14.25 6.92 -7.25
C ASP A 28 -12.96 6.95 -6.44
N GLY A 29 -11.82 7.16 -7.08
CA GLY A 29 -10.51 7.02 -6.48
C GLY A 29 -9.91 5.63 -6.70
N VAL A 30 -8.68 5.48 -6.22
CA VAL A 30 -7.86 4.28 -6.36
C VAL A 30 -7.31 3.93 -4.99
N GLU A 31 -7.34 2.67 -4.63
CA GLU A 31 -6.54 2.19 -3.50
C GLU A 31 -5.10 2.05 -3.99
N ILE A 32 -4.22 2.86 -3.41
CA ILE A 32 -2.82 3.01 -3.80
C ILE A 32 -1.95 2.46 -2.68
N ASP A 33 -1.51 1.22 -2.81
CA ASP A 33 -0.57 0.59 -1.87
C ASP A 33 0.86 1.05 -2.19
N ILE A 34 1.35 2.00 -1.41
CA ILE A 34 2.67 2.64 -1.57
C ILE A 34 3.77 1.77 -0.97
N MET A 35 3.46 0.92 -0.01
CA MET A 35 4.35 -0.14 0.45
C MET A 35 3.49 -1.12 1.19
N GLU A 36 3.51 -2.38 0.77
CA GLU A 36 2.85 -3.46 1.47
C GLU A 36 3.79 -4.64 1.64
N THR A 37 3.88 -5.15 2.86
CA THR A 37 4.63 -6.38 3.15
C THR A 37 3.92 -7.21 4.20
N THR A 38 4.20 -8.51 4.19
CA THR A 38 3.65 -9.45 5.17
C THR A 38 4.69 -10.34 5.80
N GLY A 39 4.30 -10.99 6.88
CA GLY A 39 5.11 -11.97 7.58
C GLY A 39 5.59 -13.15 6.72
N VAL A 40 4.96 -13.40 5.56
CA VAL A 40 5.35 -14.47 4.63
C VAL A 40 6.27 -13.98 3.51
N MET A 41 6.37 -12.67 3.29
CA MET A 41 7.20 -12.06 2.24
C MET A 41 8.68 -11.98 2.63
N LYS A 42 9.07 -12.41 3.84
CA LYS A 42 10.48 -12.49 4.29
C LYS A 42 11.26 -11.17 4.13
N GLY A 43 10.55 -10.05 4.29
CA GLY A 43 11.08 -8.70 4.17
C GLY A 43 10.93 -8.06 2.79
N GLU A 44 10.58 -8.83 1.75
CA GLU A 44 10.16 -8.28 0.46
C GLU A 44 8.89 -7.46 0.60
N TYR A 45 8.60 -6.60 -0.38
CA TYR A 45 7.41 -5.77 -0.40
C TYR A 45 6.86 -5.58 -1.80
N GLN A 46 5.64 -5.07 -1.91
CA GLN A 46 5.00 -4.75 -3.17
C GLN A 46 4.36 -3.35 -3.14
N TYR A 47 4.16 -2.80 -4.32
CA TYR A 47 3.19 -1.75 -4.60
C TYR A 47 2.00 -2.34 -5.35
N ALA A 48 0.80 -1.86 -5.07
CA ALA A 48 -0.41 -2.27 -5.76
C ALA A 48 -1.35 -1.09 -6.01
N LEU A 49 -2.22 -1.28 -6.99
CA LEU A 49 -3.29 -0.35 -7.33
C LEU A 49 -4.57 -1.18 -7.50
N HIS A 50 -5.61 -0.84 -6.75
CA HIS A 50 -6.94 -1.43 -6.88
C HIS A 50 -7.95 -0.37 -7.29
N TRP A 51 -8.90 -0.73 -8.15
CA TRP A 51 -9.97 0.18 -8.55
C TRP A 51 -11.23 -0.52 -9.04
N GLY A 52 -12.32 0.24 -9.04
CA GLY A 52 -13.66 -0.25 -9.35
C GLY A 52 -14.42 -0.66 -8.09
N PRO A 53 -15.53 -1.39 -8.23
CA PRO A 53 -16.38 -1.74 -7.10
C PRO A 53 -15.69 -2.74 -6.16
N TYR A 54 -15.40 -2.31 -4.92
CA TYR A 54 -14.71 -3.10 -3.90
C TYR A 54 -15.34 -4.49 -3.72
N GLY A 55 -14.53 -5.55 -3.79
CA GLY A 55 -14.97 -6.93 -3.57
C GLY A 55 -15.85 -7.50 -4.69
N SER A 56 -16.06 -6.77 -5.79
CA SER A 56 -16.80 -7.25 -6.95
C SER A 56 -15.91 -8.10 -7.86
N PRO A 57 -16.47 -9.09 -8.60
CA PRO A 57 -15.76 -9.76 -9.70
C PRO A 57 -15.24 -8.82 -10.79
N THR A 58 -15.78 -7.60 -10.85
CA THR A 58 -15.37 -6.56 -11.81
C THR A 58 -14.35 -5.58 -11.26
N GLU A 59 -13.94 -5.72 -10.00
CA GLU A 59 -12.80 -5.00 -9.43
C GLU A 59 -11.53 -5.30 -10.24
N LYS A 60 -10.69 -4.29 -10.39
CA LYS A 60 -9.42 -4.36 -11.09
C LYS A 60 -8.30 -4.18 -10.08
N ARG A 61 -7.22 -4.91 -10.31
CA ARG A 61 -6.00 -4.80 -9.52
C ARG A 61 -4.78 -4.97 -10.41
N ILE A 62 -3.73 -4.24 -10.10
CA ILE A 62 -2.39 -4.53 -10.59
C ILE A 62 -1.43 -4.45 -9.42
N SER A 63 -0.49 -5.37 -9.35
CA SER A 63 0.62 -5.30 -8.41
C SER A 63 1.95 -5.36 -9.16
N SER A 64 2.92 -4.65 -8.60
CA SER A 64 4.31 -4.76 -8.99
C SER A 64 4.90 -6.08 -8.49
N LYS A 65 5.97 -6.55 -9.16
CA LYS A 65 6.67 -7.76 -8.71
C LYS A 65 7.36 -7.48 -7.38
N HIS A 66 7.27 -8.43 -6.44
CA HIS A 66 7.87 -8.30 -5.11
C HIS A 66 9.32 -7.81 -5.21
N PHE A 67 9.58 -6.69 -4.55
CA PHE A 67 10.90 -6.09 -4.46
C PHE A 67 11.69 -6.79 -3.36
N LYS A 68 12.90 -7.23 -3.71
CA LYS A 68 13.75 -8.02 -2.80
C LYS A 68 14.39 -7.19 -1.69
N ASN A 69 14.31 -5.87 -1.77
CA ASN A 69 14.84 -4.97 -0.75
C ASN A 69 14.01 -5.11 0.54
N ARG A 70 14.68 -5.18 1.69
CA ARG A 70 13.99 -5.40 2.97
C ARG A 70 13.27 -4.12 3.44
N VAL A 71 12.05 -4.30 3.98
CA VAL A 71 11.29 -3.23 4.65
C VAL A 71 11.73 -2.98 6.09
N GLY A 72 12.43 -3.92 6.72
CA GLY A 72 12.87 -3.82 8.12
C GLY A 72 14.37 -3.88 8.30
N GLY A 73 14.86 -3.27 9.39
CA GLY A 73 16.27 -3.23 9.80
C GLY A 73 16.91 -1.86 9.63
N GLU A 74 16.43 -1.06 8.68
CA GLU A 74 16.89 0.29 8.39
C GLU A 74 15.70 1.19 8.02
N TRP A 75 15.87 2.51 8.18
CA TRP A 75 14.90 3.49 7.72
C TRP A 75 14.96 3.63 6.20
N HIS A 76 13.80 3.56 5.55
CA HIS A 76 13.65 3.74 4.11
C HIS A 76 12.50 4.70 3.83
N THR A 77 12.61 5.45 2.73
CA THR A 77 11.50 6.28 2.25
C THR A 77 10.75 5.54 1.17
N TYR A 78 9.42 5.47 1.28
CA TYR A 78 8.53 4.97 0.24
C TYR A 78 7.63 6.11 -0.22
N GLY A 79 7.33 6.17 -1.50
CA GLY A 79 6.53 7.26 -2.03
C GLY A 79 5.83 6.88 -3.33
N VAL A 80 4.74 7.56 -3.61
CA VAL A 80 4.07 7.52 -4.90
C VAL A 80 3.86 8.95 -5.37
N GLU A 81 4.10 9.17 -6.65
CA GLU A 81 3.64 10.35 -7.36
C GLU A 81 2.63 9.89 -8.41
N TRP A 82 1.50 10.57 -8.52
CA TRP A 82 0.55 10.31 -9.60
C TRP A 82 0.02 11.59 -10.21
N ASP A 83 -0.29 11.51 -11.50
CA ASP A 83 -0.98 12.55 -12.26
C ASP A 83 -1.79 11.88 -13.38
N ALA A 84 -2.35 12.65 -14.31
CA ALA A 84 -3.15 12.12 -15.42
C ALA A 84 -2.42 11.09 -16.31
N THR A 85 -1.10 10.97 -16.22
CA THR A 85 -0.30 10.02 -17.01
C THR A 85 -0.09 8.68 -16.31
N GLY A 86 -0.43 8.58 -15.03
CA GLY A 86 -0.30 7.35 -14.24
C GLY A 86 0.49 7.55 -12.95
N TYR A 87 1.06 6.46 -12.45
CA TYR A 87 1.67 6.32 -11.13
C TYR A 87 3.16 6.03 -11.22
N ARG A 88 3.96 6.64 -10.33
CA ARG A 88 5.40 6.47 -10.21
C ARG A 88 5.74 6.20 -8.75
N PHE A 89 6.09 4.97 -8.46
CA PHE A 89 6.46 4.51 -7.12
C PHE A 89 7.96 4.63 -6.91
N SER A 90 8.35 5.07 -5.72
CA SER A 90 9.73 5.30 -5.34
C SER A 90 10.12 4.61 -4.04
N ARG A 91 11.40 4.24 -3.95
CA ARG A 91 12.08 3.85 -2.72
C ARG A 91 13.41 4.59 -2.64
N ASP A 92 13.71 5.16 -1.48
CA ASP A 92 14.95 5.91 -1.22
C ASP A 92 15.25 6.99 -2.28
N GLY A 93 14.19 7.69 -2.72
CA GLY A 93 14.28 8.75 -3.74
C GLY A 93 14.40 8.27 -5.20
N GLN A 94 14.44 6.96 -5.46
CA GLN A 94 14.55 6.39 -6.81
C GLN A 94 13.22 5.79 -7.26
N ILE A 95 12.83 6.03 -8.52
CA ILE A 95 11.66 5.37 -9.12
C ILE A 95 11.97 3.89 -9.31
N VAL A 96 11.14 3.02 -8.73
CA VAL A 96 11.31 1.55 -8.76
C VAL A 96 10.18 0.84 -9.49
N ALA A 97 9.01 1.48 -9.64
CA ALA A 97 7.91 1.00 -10.44
C ALA A 97 7.13 2.17 -11.05
N THR A 98 6.56 1.92 -12.23
CA THR A 98 5.63 2.83 -12.89
C THR A 98 4.44 2.05 -13.41
N ASP A 99 3.25 2.64 -13.31
CA ASP A 99 2.05 2.09 -13.94
C ASP A 99 1.33 3.17 -14.74
N THR A 100 1.01 2.84 -16.00
CA THR A 100 0.24 3.69 -16.92
C THR A 100 -1.05 3.01 -17.36
N THR A 101 -1.44 1.92 -16.69
CA THR A 101 -2.59 1.07 -17.09
C THR A 101 -3.80 1.29 -16.19
N CYS A 102 -3.55 1.54 -14.90
CA CYS A 102 -4.53 2.03 -13.94
C CYS A 102 -4.94 3.46 -14.34
N PRO A 103 -6.24 3.73 -14.54
CA PRO A 103 -6.68 5.10 -14.76
C PRO A 103 -6.35 5.95 -13.53
N ALA A 104 -5.65 7.07 -13.74
CA ALA A 104 -5.25 7.94 -12.65
C ALA A 104 -6.46 8.46 -11.86
N SER A 105 -6.41 8.30 -10.54
CA SER A 105 -7.36 8.89 -9.62
C SER A 105 -7.37 10.42 -9.76
N ARG A 106 -8.58 10.99 -9.76
CA ARG A 106 -8.81 12.44 -9.60
C ARG A 106 -9.65 12.73 -8.34
N ALA A 107 -9.93 11.71 -7.55
CA ALA A 107 -10.65 11.84 -6.30
C ALA A 107 -9.66 12.20 -5.17
N PRO A 108 -10.10 12.93 -4.14
CA PRO A 108 -9.31 13.10 -2.93
C PRO A 108 -9.06 11.75 -2.26
N GLU A 109 -7.78 11.43 -2.06
CA GLU A 109 -7.32 10.23 -1.34
C GLU A 109 -6.92 10.64 0.09
N PHE A 110 -7.19 9.81 1.08
CA PHE A 110 -6.65 9.94 2.43
C PHE A 110 -5.59 8.87 2.69
N ILE A 111 -4.58 9.23 3.48
CA ILE A 111 -3.45 8.35 3.79
C ILE A 111 -3.81 7.40 4.93
N LEU A 112 -3.38 6.15 4.80
CA LEU A 112 -3.47 5.13 5.84
C LEU A 112 -2.08 4.55 6.15
N LEU A 113 -1.85 4.33 7.43
CA LEU A 113 -0.71 3.60 7.98
C LEU A 113 -1.29 2.46 8.80
N THR A 114 -1.23 1.24 8.28
CA THR A 114 -1.90 0.10 8.89
C THR A 114 -0.92 -0.99 9.32
N SER A 115 -1.28 -1.65 10.41
CA SER A 115 -0.68 -2.90 10.85
C SER A 115 -1.82 -3.86 11.13
N GLU A 116 -2.09 -4.75 10.18
CA GLU A 116 -3.20 -5.70 10.24
C GLU A 116 -2.71 -7.06 10.72
N SER A 117 -3.52 -7.72 11.55
CA SER A 117 -3.20 -9.06 12.06
C SER A 117 -4.42 -9.98 12.05
N ASN A 118 -4.23 -11.14 11.42
CA ASN A 118 -5.21 -12.21 11.32
C ASN A 118 -4.64 -13.47 11.98
N ILE A 119 -5.50 -14.40 12.41
CA ILE A 119 -5.04 -15.68 12.98
C ILE A 119 -4.28 -16.47 11.93
N LYS A 120 -4.87 -16.64 10.74
CA LYS A 120 -4.27 -17.33 9.60
C LYS A 120 -4.86 -16.78 8.31
N SER A 121 -4.03 -16.15 7.48
CA SER A 121 -4.44 -15.61 6.19
C SER A 121 -3.22 -15.50 5.26
N TRP A 122 -3.34 -14.69 4.22
CA TRP A 122 -2.28 -14.41 3.25
C TRP A 122 -1.02 -13.80 3.89
N ASN A 123 -1.18 -13.15 5.05
CA ASN A 123 -0.07 -12.59 5.84
C ASN A 123 0.63 -13.64 6.75
N GLY A 124 0.24 -14.91 6.65
CA GLY A 124 0.78 -16.03 7.43
C GLY A 124 -0.08 -16.38 8.64
N GLU A 125 0.41 -17.32 9.44
CA GLU A 125 -0.22 -17.73 10.68
C GLU A 125 0.42 -16.98 11.86
N ARG A 126 -0.40 -16.30 12.64
CA ARG A 126 0.05 -15.57 13.83
C ARG A 126 0.60 -16.57 14.85
N PRO A 127 1.76 -16.31 15.48
CA PRO A 127 2.27 -17.16 16.55
C PRO A 127 1.22 -17.38 17.65
N ALA A 128 1.10 -18.61 18.15
CA ALA A 128 0.12 -18.95 19.19
C ALA A 128 0.32 -18.13 20.48
N THR A 129 1.57 -17.78 20.78
CA THR A 129 1.95 -16.91 21.90
C THR A 129 1.72 -15.41 21.62
N GLY A 130 1.21 -15.06 20.44
CA GLY A 130 1.10 -13.68 19.98
C GLY A 130 2.47 -13.04 19.71
N TYR A 131 2.50 -11.71 19.71
CA TYR A 131 3.72 -10.91 19.49
C TYR A 131 4.33 -10.38 20.79
N GLY A 132 3.93 -10.94 21.93
CA GLY A 132 4.27 -10.41 23.26
C GLY A 132 3.50 -9.15 23.64
N SER A 133 3.86 -8.56 24.78
CA SER A 133 3.32 -7.26 25.22
C SER A 133 3.84 -6.12 24.34
N LYS A 134 3.15 -4.97 24.31
CA LYS A 134 3.58 -3.80 23.54
C LYS A 134 5.02 -3.38 23.83
N SER A 135 5.47 -3.44 25.09
CA SER A 135 6.82 -3.06 25.52
C SER A 135 7.90 -4.09 25.22
N GLN A 136 7.51 -5.34 24.92
CA GLN A 136 8.45 -6.44 24.65
C GLN A 136 8.42 -6.89 23.18
N SER A 137 7.42 -6.43 22.41
CA SER A 137 7.26 -6.84 21.03
C SER A 137 8.39 -6.30 20.18
N THR A 138 8.96 -7.17 19.35
CA THR A 138 9.91 -6.80 18.30
C THR A 138 9.23 -6.65 16.93
N ASN A 139 7.91 -6.85 16.87
CA ASN A 139 7.12 -6.72 15.64
C ASN A 139 6.53 -5.31 15.55
N LEU A 140 7.40 -4.32 15.41
CA LEU A 140 7.05 -2.91 15.37
C LEU A 140 6.94 -2.43 13.92
N PHE A 141 6.02 -1.50 13.68
CA PHE A 141 5.94 -0.71 12.47
C PHE A 141 6.04 0.75 12.88
N GLU A 142 7.19 1.36 12.59
CA GLU A 142 7.54 2.70 13.03
C GLU A 142 7.54 3.65 11.83
N VAL A 143 7.01 4.86 12.04
CA VAL A 143 6.91 5.90 11.01
C VAL A 143 7.45 7.18 11.62
N ASP A 144 8.57 7.66 11.08
CA ASP A 144 9.22 8.90 11.53
C ASP A 144 8.42 10.13 11.03
N TRP A 145 8.07 10.14 9.75
CA TRP A 145 7.29 11.23 9.15
C TRP A 145 6.44 10.75 7.97
N VAL A 146 5.41 11.54 7.68
CA VAL A 146 4.64 11.49 6.43
C VAL A 146 4.66 12.89 5.82
N LYS A 147 4.85 12.97 4.51
CA LYS A 147 4.85 14.21 3.76
C LYS A 147 3.97 14.04 2.52
N ALA A 148 3.25 15.11 2.17
CA ALA A 148 2.42 15.19 0.98
C ALA A 148 2.74 16.49 0.24
N TRP A 149 2.69 16.45 -1.08
CA TRP A 149 3.02 17.57 -1.94
C TRP A 149 2.03 17.66 -3.10
N GLU A 150 1.84 18.87 -3.60
CA GLU A 150 1.09 19.15 -4.82
C GLU A 150 2.00 19.82 -5.83
N ARG A 151 1.90 19.43 -7.10
CA ARG A 151 2.56 20.14 -8.20
C ARG A 151 1.78 21.40 -8.52
N VAL A 152 2.38 22.55 -8.22
CA VAL A 152 1.85 23.87 -8.62
C VAL A 152 2.47 24.30 -9.96
N PRO A 153 1.69 24.96 -10.85
CA PRO A 153 2.27 25.64 -12.01
C PRO A 153 3.36 26.63 -11.56
N LYS A 154 4.41 26.75 -12.37
CA LYS A 154 5.45 27.77 -12.18
C LYS A 154 4.96 29.15 -12.59
#